data_AF-A0A1U7EEJ0-F1
#
_entry.id   AF-A0A1U7EEJ0-F1
#
_cell.length_a   1.000
_cell.length_b   1.000
_cell.length_c   1.000
_cell.angle_alpha   90.00
_cell.angle_beta   90.00
_cell.angle_gamma   90.00
#
_symmetry.space_group_name_H-M   'P 1'
#
loop_
_entity.id
_entity.type
_entity.pdbx_description
1 polymer ?
#
loop_
_entity_poly.entity_id
_entity_poly.type
_entity_poly.pdbx_seq_one_letter_code
_entity_poly.pdbx_strand_id
1 'polypeptide(L)'
;MIENKRDINQLCQQLGIDPFDGLQLLKSSSLSIKQLDQSSHVIIQCDEPFDVKKLSDYPDDYRLAIISDNLQWLTVKDSESNQIIGDLLYLPALERDAQTKRFTTTQSYMDEILEKDMWAREQTHESLLPYLMEEAEEVAVAIANNDQDNLVEELGDILLQVFYHAGYAKLESRFTMADILDTLNKKLRRRHPHVFDGYVVNTIQDIDDMWQAIKRKEKEMRENNEIR
;
A
#
# COMPACT_ATOMS: atom_id res chain seq x y z
N MET A 1 -9.24 31.35 29.90
CA MET A 1 -8.91 29.95 30.26
C MET A 1 -7.88 29.49 29.25
N ILE A 2 -6.64 29.28 29.68
CA ILE A 2 -5.58 28.80 28.80
C ILE A 2 -5.84 27.31 28.66
N GLU A 3 -6.35 26.88 27.50
CA GLU A 3 -6.45 25.46 27.17
C GLU A 3 -5.10 24.79 27.42
N ASN A 4 -5.14 23.69 28.15
CA ASN A 4 -4.01 22.83 28.44
C ASN A 4 -3.54 22.17 27.12
N LYS A 5 -2.89 22.95 26.25
CA LYS A 5 -2.28 22.43 25.02
C LYS A 5 -1.11 21.56 25.46
N ARG A 6 -1.29 20.25 25.38
CA ARG A 6 -0.21 19.28 25.59
C ARG A 6 0.93 19.61 24.64
N ASP A 7 2.12 19.81 25.19
CA ASP A 7 3.32 20.10 24.43
C ASP A 7 3.82 18.80 23.76
N ILE A 8 3.83 18.80 22.43
CA ILE A 8 4.29 17.66 21.62
C ILE A 8 5.76 17.34 21.95
N ASN A 9 6.59 18.34 22.22
CA ASN A 9 8.00 18.11 22.55
C ASN A 9 8.16 17.35 23.87
N GLN A 10 7.35 17.71 24.88
CA GLN A 10 7.35 17.02 26.17
C GLN A 10 6.87 15.58 26.01
N LEU A 11 5.86 15.35 25.16
CA LEU A 11 5.36 14.02 24.84
C LEU A 11 6.42 13.17 24.13
N CYS A 12 7.09 13.71 23.11
CA CYS A 12 8.19 13.04 22.42
C CYS A 12 9.33 12.69 23.39
N GLN A 13 9.68 13.61 24.30
CA GLN A 13 10.69 13.35 25.32
C GLN A 13 10.28 12.23 26.29
N GLN A 14 9.01 12.19 26.72
CA GLN A 14 8.49 11.11 27.57
C GLN A 14 8.50 9.75 26.85
N LEU A 15 8.26 9.76 25.54
CA LEU A 15 8.27 8.57 24.68
C LEU A 15 9.68 8.16 24.23
N GLY A 16 10.68 9.01 24.43
CA GLY A 16 12.05 8.76 23.98
C GLY A 16 12.20 8.76 22.46
N ILE A 17 11.40 9.56 21.74
CA ILE A 17 11.42 9.64 20.27
C ILE A 17 11.88 11.00 19.79
N ASP A 18 12.53 11.02 18.63
CA ASP A 18 12.77 12.24 17.86
C ASP A 18 11.60 12.45 16.88
N PRO A 19 10.84 13.56 16.96
CA PRO A 19 9.76 13.83 16.03
C PRO A 19 10.23 13.98 14.56
N PHE A 20 11.52 14.23 14.31
CA PHE A 20 12.09 14.33 12.97
C PHE A 20 12.37 12.97 12.32
N ASP A 21 12.36 11.86 13.08
CA ASP A 21 12.39 10.49 12.53
C ASP A 21 11.06 10.11 11.86
N GLY A 22 10.07 11.00 11.91
CA GLY A 22 8.75 10.84 11.31
C GLY A 22 7.68 10.78 12.39
N LEU A 23 6.78 11.76 12.42
CA LEU A 23 5.69 11.85 13.39
C LEU A 23 4.36 12.23 12.71
N GLN A 24 3.33 11.43 12.97
CA GLN A 24 1.95 11.68 12.59
C GLN A 24 1.10 11.97 13.82
N LEU A 25 0.30 13.03 13.74
CA LEU A 25 -0.64 13.42 14.80
C LEU A 25 -2.06 13.30 14.25
N LEU A 26 -2.84 12.40 14.83
CA LEU A 26 -4.17 12.03 14.35
C LEU A 26 -5.20 12.12 15.47
N LYS A 27 -6.48 12.10 15.12
CA LYS A 27 -7.61 11.99 16.08
C LYS A 27 -8.41 10.74 15.76
N SER A 28 -8.86 10.00 16.78
CA SER A 28 -9.61 8.75 16.59
C SER A 28 -10.88 8.94 15.75
N SER A 29 -11.67 9.98 16.03
CA SER A 29 -12.93 10.28 15.32
C SER A 29 -12.77 10.59 13.84
N SER A 30 -11.60 11.11 13.45
CA SER A 30 -11.30 11.51 12.07
C SER A 30 -10.37 10.52 11.37
N LEU A 31 -9.98 9.44 12.04
CA LEU A 31 -8.97 8.52 11.54
C LEU A 31 -9.54 7.65 10.42
N SER A 32 -8.97 7.80 9.22
CA SER A 32 -9.02 6.76 8.20
C SER A 32 -7.79 5.86 8.34
N ILE A 33 -7.98 4.54 8.44
CA ILE A 33 -6.86 3.57 8.48
C ILE A 33 -5.93 3.76 7.27
N LYS A 34 -6.48 4.14 6.11
CA LYS A 34 -5.72 4.42 4.89
C LYS A 34 -4.71 5.57 5.02
N GLN A 35 -4.80 6.37 6.09
CA GLN A 35 -3.90 7.48 6.37
C GLN A 35 -2.78 7.11 7.35
N LEU A 36 -2.80 5.91 7.96
CA LEU A 36 -1.75 5.49 8.88
C LEU A 36 -0.50 5.12 8.10
N ASP A 37 0.52 5.98 8.17
CA ASP A 37 1.86 5.61 7.70
C ASP A 37 2.59 4.83 8.80
N GLN A 38 2.67 3.51 8.64
CA GLN A 38 3.33 2.62 9.59
C GLN A 38 4.84 2.87 9.76
N SER A 39 5.47 3.62 8.85
CA SER A 39 6.91 3.91 8.89
C SER A 39 7.27 5.07 9.82
N SER A 40 6.26 5.81 10.31
CA SER A 40 6.44 6.94 11.20
C SER A 40 5.84 6.65 12.57
N HIS A 41 6.34 7.34 13.60
CA HIS A 41 5.67 7.39 14.89
C HIS A 41 4.27 7.97 14.72
N VAL A 42 3.27 7.35 15.34
CA VAL A 42 1.88 7.84 15.29
C VAL A 42 1.40 8.13 16.70
N ILE A 43 0.92 9.35 16.93
CA ILE A 43 0.20 9.71 18.14
C ILE A 43 -1.23 10.02 17.75
N ILE A 44 -2.15 9.24 18.29
CA ILE A 44 -3.58 9.36 18.08
C ILE A 44 -4.18 9.96 19.35
N GLN A 45 -4.81 11.12 19.23
CA GLN A 45 -5.66 11.66 20.27
C GLN A 45 -6.98 10.89 20.28
N CYS A 46 -7.26 10.23 21.40
CA CYS A 46 -8.45 9.41 21.58
C CYS A 46 -9.58 10.29 22.13
N ASP A 47 -10.41 10.84 21.25
CA ASP A 47 -11.67 11.52 21.59
C ASP A 47 -12.87 10.54 21.68
N GLU A 48 -12.65 9.30 21.26
CA GLU A 48 -13.54 8.15 21.42
C GLU A 48 -12.70 6.89 21.66
N PRO A 49 -13.29 5.78 22.18
CA PRO A 49 -12.58 4.51 22.29
C PRO A 49 -12.02 4.07 20.93
N PHE A 50 -10.73 3.74 20.89
CA PHE A 50 -10.06 3.33 19.66
C PHE A 50 -10.26 1.83 19.41
N ASP A 51 -10.86 1.47 18.27
CA ASP A 51 -11.03 0.07 17.88
C ASP A 51 -9.71 -0.54 17.39
N VAL A 52 -9.20 -1.54 18.11
CA VAL A 52 -7.91 -2.19 17.81
C VAL A 52 -7.95 -2.97 16.49
N LYS A 53 -9.14 -3.34 16.00
CA LYS A 53 -9.27 -3.93 14.66
C LYS A 53 -8.77 -3.00 13.55
N LYS A 54 -8.70 -1.69 13.81
CA LYS A 54 -8.09 -0.71 12.90
C LYS A 54 -6.58 -0.93 12.71
N LEU A 55 -5.95 -1.75 13.55
CA LEU A 55 -4.52 -2.12 13.48
C LEU A 55 -4.29 -3.54 12.92
N SER A 56 -5.24 -4.09 12.15
CA SER A 56 -5.11 -5.44 11.56
C SER A 56 -3.88 -5.63 10.65
N ASP A 57 -3.27 -4.53 10.22
CA ASP A 57 -2.07 -4.54 9.39
C ASP A 57 -0.76 -4.41 10.18
N TYR A 58 -0.84 -4.35 11.51
CA TYR A 58 0.31 -4.44 12.41
C TYR A 58 0.51 -5.90 12.87
N PRO A 59 1.76 -6.31 13.18
CA PRO A 59 2.04 -7.61 13.79
C PRO A 59 1.30 -7.83 15.13
N ASP A 60 0.96 -9.07 15.46
CA ASP A 60 0.24 -9.39 16.71
C ASP A 60 1.04 -9.02 17.97
N ASP A 61 2.36 -9.18 17.92
CA ASP A 61 3.30 -8.86 18.99
C ASP A 61 3.75 -7.38 18.99
N TYR A 62 3.23 -6.58 18.05
CA TYR A 62 3.54 -5.16 17.96
C TYR A 62 3.16 -4.44 19.25
N ARG A 63 4.10 -3.64 19.77
CA ARG A 63 3.91 -2.88 21.00
C ARG A 63 3.37 -1.48 20.74
N LEU A 64 2.34 -1.12 21.50
CA LEU A 64 1.74 0.21 21.52
C LEU A 64 1.67 0.75 22.95
N ALA A 65 1.56 2.06 23.10
CA ALA A 65 1.41 2.69 24.42
C ALA A 65 0.10 3.47 24.52
N ILE A 66 -0.61 3.30 25.63
CA ILE A 66 -1.73 4.15 26.02
C ILE A 66 -1.22 5.17 27.03
N ILE A 67 -1.59 6.43 26.84
CA ILE A 67 -1.20 7.53 27.71
C ILE A 67 -2.47 8.20 28.22
N SER A 68 -2.69 8.13 29.52
CA SER A 68 -3.75 8.85 30.25
C SER A 68 -3.09 9.52 31.46
N ASP A 69 -3.39 9.09 32.69
CA ASP A 69 -2.65 9.51 33.88
C ASP A 69 -1.23 8.93 33.95
N ASN A 70 -1.06 7.72 33.41
CA ASN A 70 0.21 7.01 33.32
C ASN A 70 0.42 6.49 31.89
N LEU A 71 1.66 6.15 31.57
CA LEU A 71 2.03 5.48 30.33
C LEU A 71 1.98 3.96 30.55
N GLN A 72 1.21 3.26 29.70
CA GLN A 72 1.05 1.81 29.75
C GLN A 72 1.36 1.20 28.38
N TRP A 73 2.30 0.25 28.34
CA TRP A 73 2.63 -0.53 27.14
C TRP A 73 1.80 -1.81 27.07
N LEU A 74 1.34 -2.14 25.86
CA LEU A 74 0.57 -3.33 25.54
C LEU A 74 1.05 -3.90 24.20
N THR A 75 0.65 -5.14 23.88
CA THR A 75 0.71 -5.63 22.51
C THR A 75 -0.65 -5.50 21.83
N VAL A 76 -0.69 -5.53 20.49
CA VAL A 76 -1.96 -5.58 19.73
C VAL A 76 -2.82 -6.76 20.20
N LYS A 77 -2.20 -7.93 20.39
CA LYS A 77 -2.87 -9.15 20.86
C LYS A 77 -3.44 -9.06 22.27
N ASP A 78 -2.79 -8.35 23.19
CA ASP A 78 -3.20 -8.25 24.60
C ASP A 78 -4.40 -7.30 24.82
N SER A 79 -4.95 -6.68 23.78
CA SER A 79 -6.08 -5.76 23.89
C SER A 79 -7.43 -6.48 24.11
N GLU A 80 -7.66 -6.91 25.36
CA GLU A 80 -8.77 -7.80 25.77
C GLU A 80 -10.19 -7.37 25.33
N SER A 81 -10.45 -6.08 25.11
CA SER A 81 -11.78 -5.55 24.80
C SER A 81 -11.98 -5.16 23.32
N ASN A 82 -11.00 -5.40 22.44
CA ASN A 82 -10.90 -4.79 21.10
C ASN A 82 -10.97 -3.25 21.11
N GLN A 83 -10.97 -2.60 22.28
CA GLN A 83 -11.04 -1.16 22.42
C GLN A 83 -9.94 -0.67 23.36
N ILE A 84 -9.27 0.39 22.91
CA ILE A 84 -8.31 1.13 23.70
C ILE A 84 -9.01 2.38 24.22
N ILE A 85 -9.04 2.51 25.55
CA ILE A 85 -9.57 3.70 26.25
C ILE A 85 -8.39 4.41 26.90
N GLY A 86 -8.13 5.63 26.46
CA GLY A 86 -7.13 6.52 27.05
C GLY A 86 -7.18 7.88 26.40
N ASP A 87 -6.27 8.78 26.80
CA ASP A 87 -6.25 10.12 26.22
C ASP A 87 -5.45 10.17 24.91
N LEU A 88 -4.34 9.44 24.85
CA LEU A 88 -3.53 9.26 23.65
C LEU A 88 -3.19 7.78 23.46
N LEU A 89 -3.12 7.37 22.21
CA LEU A 89 -2.55 6.11 21.77
C LEU A 89 -1.30 6.41 20.96
N TYR A 90 -0.18 5.82 21.34
CA TYR A 90 1.09 5.93 20.64
C TYR A 90 1.45 4.61 19.97
N LEU A 91 1.74 4.69 18.68
CA LEU A 91 2.19 3.59 17.83
C LEU A 91 3.63 3.93 17.38
N PRO A 92 4.66 3.21 17.86
CA PRO A 92 6.02 3.34 17.36
C PRO A 92 6.14 3.11 15.84
N ALA A 93 7.08 3.78 15.18
CA ALA A 93 7.40 3.45 13.80
C ALA A 93 7.72 1.94 13.68
N LEU A 94 7.14 1.27 12.69
CA LEU A 94 7.53 -0.10 12.34
C LEU A 94 8.84 -0.06 11.58
N GLU A 95 9.76 -0.95 11.95
CA GLU A 95 10.93 -1.25 11.13
C GLU A 95 10.47 -1.74 9.74
N ARG A 96 11.26 -1.43 8.70
CA ARG A 96 10.92 -1.75 7.31
C ARG A 96 10.41 -3.19 7.14
N ASP A 97 11.11 -4.15 7.75
CA ASP A 97 10.84 -5.57 7.56
C ASP A 97 9.58 -6.07 8.31
N ALA A 98 9.04 -5.26 9.22
CA ALA A 98 7.74 -5.51 9.84
C ALA A 98 6.57 -4.91 9.03
N GLN A 99 6.85 -4.11 7.99
CA GLN A 99 5.85 -3.44 7.15
C GLN A 99 5.51 -4.27 5.90
N THR A 100 5.37 -5.59 6.03
CA THR A 100 5.29 -6.54 4.89
C THR A 100 4.07 -6.35 3.99
N LYS A 101 3.00 -5.72 4.49
CA LYS A 101 1.76 -5.47 3.75
C LYS A 101 1.80 -4.22 2.86
N ARG A 102 2.94 -3.54 2.76
CA ARG A 102 3.07 -2.29 2.00
C ARG A 102 3.80 -2.50 0.68
N PHE A 103 3.25 -1.93 -0.39
CA PHE A 103 3.90 -1.87 -1.70
C PHE A 103 5.29 -1.22 -1.64
N THR A 104 5.48 -0.20 -0.81
CA THR A 104 6.77 0.49 -0.63
C THR A 104 7.83 -0.43 -0.03
N THR A 105 7.45 -1.37 0.83
CA THR A 105 8.36 -2.38 1.38
C THR A 105 8.83 -3.32 0.27
N THR A 106 7.91 -3.82 -0.56
CA THR A 106 8.27 -4.61 -1.75
C THR A 106 9.21 -3.86 -2.69
N GLN A 107 8.93 -2.59 -2.98
CA GLN A 107 9.81 -1.76 -3.80
C GLN A 107 11.22 -1.63 -3.19
N SER A 108 11.32 -1.43 -1.86
CA SER A 108 12.62 -1.38 -1.17
C SER A 108 13.38 -2.70 -1.25
N TYR A 109 12.70 -3.85 -1.13
CA TYR A 109 13.32 -5.16 -1.32
C TYR A 109 13.83 -5.33 -2.74
N MET A 110 13.04 -4.95 -3.73
CA MET A 110 13.45 -5.05 -5.12
C MET A 110 14.64 -4.16 -5.45
N ASP A 111 14.69 -2.93 -4.92
CA ASP A 111 15.87 -2.06 -5.09
C ASP A 111 17.13 -2.70 -4.46
N GLU A 112 17.01 -3.31 -3.27
CA GLU A 112 18.12 -4.00 -2.60
C GLU A 112 18.55 -5.29 -3.34
N ILE A 113 17.60 -6.06 -3.87
CA ILE A 113 17.86 -7.24 -4.72
C ILE A 113 18.60 -6.82 -5.98
N LEU A 114 18.13 -5.81 -6.70
CA LEU A 114 18.80 -5.31 -7.91
C LEU A 114 20.19 -4.71 -7.62
N GLU A 115 20.45 -4.28 -6.39
CA GLU A 115 21.75 -3.80 -5.95
C GLU A 115 22.72 -4.94 -5.51
N LYS A 116 22.21 -6.07 -5.02
CA LYS A 116 23.07 -7.08 -4.37
C LYS A 116 23.09 -8.41 -5.09
N ASP A 117 22.01 -8.78 -5.77
CA ASP A 117 21.87 -10.05 -6.47
C ASP A 117 22.44 -9.96 -7.89
N MET A 118 23.40 -10.83 -8.18
CA MET A 118 24.01 -10.93 -9.50
C MET A 118 23.03 -11.52 -10.53
N TRP A 119 22.18 -12.46 -10.13
CA TRP A 119 21.22 -13.07 -11.04
C TRP A 119 20.20 -12.04 -11.53
N ALA A 120 19.64 -11.24 -10.60
CA ALA A 120 18.68 -10.19 -10.93
C ALA A 120 19.24 -9.15 -11.93
N ARG A 121 20.54 -8.88 -11.88
CA ARG A 121 21.22 -7.91 -12.77
C ARG A 121 21.50 -8.43 -14.17
N GLU A 122 21.59 -9.74 -14.34
CA GLU A 122 21.81 -10.38 -15.65
C GLU A 122 20.51 -10.54 -16.44
N GLN A 123 19.36 -10.29 -15.83
CA GLN A 123 18.06 -10.47 -16.48
C GLN A 123 17.76 -9.40 -17.53
N THR A 124 17.07 -9.79 -18.59
CA THR A 124 16.49 -8.92 -19.62
C THR A 124 14.98 -9.17 -19.72
N HIS A 125 14.27 -8.36 -20.51
CA HIS A 125 12.84 -8.63 -20.77
C HIS A 125 12.62 -10.01 -21.42
N GLU A 126 13.53 -10.43 -22.30
CA GLU A 126 13.46 -11.72 -22.99
C GLU A 126 13.76 -12.89 -22.06
N SER A 127 14.71 -12.76 -21.13
CA SER A 127 15.01 -13.82 -20.17
C SER A 127 13.94 -13.97 -19.08
N LEU A 128 13.24 -12.89 -18.74
CA LEU A 128 12.15 -12.89 -17.76
C LEU A 128 10.81 -13.38 -18.32
N LEU A 129 10.60 -13.28 -19.64
CA LEU A 129 9.32 -13.62 -20.27
C LEU A 129 8.83 -15.05 -19.99
N PRO A 130 9.68 -16.11 -20.03
CA PRO A 130 9.24 -17.46 -19.71
C PRO A 130 8.64 -17.57 -18.30
N TYR A 131 9.27 -16.94 -17.30
CA TYR A 131 8.77 -16.93 -15.92
C TYR A 131 7.40 -16.25 -15.85
N LEU A 132 7.25 -15.05 -16.44
CA LEU A 132 5.95 -14.37 -16.47
C LEU A 132 4.83 -15.20 -17.14
N MET A 133 5.17 -16.01 -18.15
CA MET A 133 4.20 -16.90 -18.77
C MET A 133 3.84 -18.07 -17.86
N GLU A 134 4.81 -18.65 -17.17
CA GLU A 134 4.63 -19.72 -16.17
C GLU A 134 3.72 -19.26 -15.03
N GLU A 135 4.02 -18.13 -14.39
CA GLU A 135 3.21 -17.58 -13.29
C GLU A 135 1.74 -17.33 -13.74
N ALA A 136 1.54 -16.92 -15.00
CA ALA A 136 0.21 -16.69 -15.54
C ALA A 136 -0.57 -17.99 -15.75
N GLU A 137 0.12 -19.08 -16.09
CA GLU A 137 -0.47 -20.42 -16.16
C GLU A 137 -0.79 -20.95 -14.75
N GLU A 138 0.08 -20.71 -13.77
CA GLU A 138 -0.12 -21.12 -12.37
C GLU A 138 -1.31 -20.38 -11.72
N VAL A 139 -1.47 -19.07 -11.97
CA VAL A 139 -2.70 -18.34 -11.61
C VAL A 139 -3.94 -19.02 -12.20
N ALA A 140 -3.90 -19.44 -13.47
CA ALA A 140 -5.04 -20.09 -14.10
C ALA A 140 -5.35 -21.46 -13.47
N VAL A 141 -4.32 -22.22 -13.10
CA VAL A 141 -4.45 -23.49 -12.38
C VAL A 141 -5.05 -23.28 -10.97
N ALA A 142 -4.56 -22.30 -10.21
CA ALA A 142 -5.08 -21.97 -8.89
C ALA A 142 -6.57 -21.62 -8.94
N ILE A 143 -6.98 -20.80 -9.92
CA ILE A 143 -8.40 -20.47 -10.16
C ILE A 143 -9.21 -21.72 -10.49
N ALA A 144 -8.71 -22.58 -11.39
CA ALA A 144 -9.41 -23.80 -11.80
C ALA A 144 -9.62 -24.78 -10.63
N ASN A 145 -8.69 -24.81 -9.69
CA ASN A 145 -8.75 -25.64 -8.49
C ASN A 145 -9.49 -24.99 -7.31
N ASN A 146 -9.91 -23.72 -7.43
CA ASN A 146 -10.45 -22.92 -6.34
C ASN A 146 -9.52 -22.88 -5.12
N ASP A 147 -8.22 -22.86 -5.36
CA ASP A 147 -7.18 -22.81 -4.34
C ASP A 147 -6.84 -21.34 -4.04
N GLN A 148 -7.40 -20.83 -2.95
CA GLN A 148 -7.28 -19.41 -2.59
C GLN A 148 -5.90 -19.06 -2.06
N ASP A 149 -5.25 -19.98 -1.34
CA ASP A 149 -3.93 -19.73 -0.77
C ASP A 149 -2.91 -19.69 -1.90
N ASN A 150 -2.97 -20.67 -2.82
CA ASN A 150 -2.11 -20.69 -4.01
C ASN A 150 -2.38 -19.47 -4.91
N LEU A 151 -3.65 -19.08 -5.12
CA LEU A 151 -3.97 -17.91 -5.93
C LEU A 151 -3.33 -16.62 -5.40
N VAL A 152 -3.20 -16.45 -4.08
CA VAL A 152 -2.53 -15.30 -3.47
C VAL A 152 -1.04 -15.31 -3.77
N GLU A 153 -0.40 -16.48 -3.69
CA GLU A 153 1.02 -16.69 -4.03
C GLU A 153 1.29 -16.34 -5.49
N GLU A 154 0.59 -16.97 -6.43
CA GLU A 154 0.85 -16.78 -7.87
C GLU A 154 0.55 -15.35 -8.36
N LEU A 155 -0.46 -14.67 -7.78
CA LEU A 155 -0.70 -13.25 -8.06
C LEU A 155 0.43 -12.36 -7.52
N GLY A 156 1.07 -12.79 -6.43
CA GLY A 156 2.30 -12.21 -5.91
C GLY A 156 3.46 -12.37 -6.89
N ASP A 157 3.60 -13.55 -7.49
CA ASP A 157 4.67 -13.82 -8.45
C ASP A 157 4.48 -13.08 -9.77
N ILE A 158 3.24 -12.92 -10.26
CA ILE A 158 2.94 -11.97 -11.34
C ILE A 158 3.42 -10.56 -10.99
N LEU A 159 3.17 -10.10 -9.77
CA LEU A 159 3.62 -8.78 -9.35
C LEU A 159 5.14 -8.70 -9.25
N LEU A 160 5.80 -9.75 -8.76
CA LEU A 160 7.26 -9.89 -8.72
C LEU A 160 7.86 -9.75 -10.13
N GLN A 161 7.28 -10.41 -11.14
CA GLN A 161 7.72 -10.27 -12.52
C GLN A 161 7.60 -8.81 -13.02
N VAL A 162 6.51 -8.10 -12.68
CA VAL A 162 6.38 -6.67 -13.02
C VAL A 162 7.51 -5.84 -12.39
N PHE A 163 7.91 -6.14 -11.14
CA PHE A 163 9.06 -5.49 -10.50
C PHE A 163 10.38 -5.81 -11.21
N TYR A 164 10.64 -7.06 -11.60
CA TYR A 164 11.86 -7.40 -12.35
C TYR A 164 11.94 -6.71 -13.71
N HIS A 165 10.83 -6.68 -14.47
CA HIS A 165 10.78 -5.94 -15.73
C HIS A 165 11.00 -4.44 -15.53
N ALA A 166 10.42 -3.83 -14.49
CA ALA A 166 10.67 -2.44 -14.13
C ALA A 166 12.13 -2.19 -13.70
N GLY A 167 12.71 -3.13 -12.96
CA GLY A 167 14.11 -3.12 -12.53
C GLY A 167 15.08 -3.11 -13.70
N TYR A 168 14.93 -4.05 -14.63
CA TYR A 168 15.74 -4.10 -15.85
C TYR A 168 15.59 -2.83 -16.69
N ALA A 169 14.35 -2.35 -16.91
CA ALA A 169 14.11 -1.13 -17.66
C ALA A 169 14.74 0.11 -17.01
N LYS A 170 14.77 0.17 -15.67
CA LYS A 170 15.42 1.24 -14.89
C LYS A 170 16.94 1.20 -15.07
N LEU A 171 17.57 0.02 -15.00
CA LEU A 171 19.01 -0.15 -15.26
C LEU A 171 19.40 0.34 -16.65
N GLU A 172 18.53 0.11 -17.63
CA GLU A 172 18.68 0.51 -19.03
C GLU A 172 18.24 1.96 -19.29
N SER A 173 17.93 2.73 -18.24
CA SER A 173 17.47 4.13 -18.34
C SER A 173 16.27 4.34 -19.27
N ARG A 174 15.35 3.36 -19.33
CA ARG A 174 14.13 3.40 -20.17
C ARG A 174 12.92 3.90 -19.38
N PHE A 175 12.36 3.06 -18.52
CA PHE A 175 11.19 3.37 -17.71
C PHE A 175 11.33 2.80 -16.30
N THR A 176 10.48 3.26 -15.41
CA THR A 176 10.45 2.89 -13.99
C THR A 176 9.10 2.30 -13.58
N MET A 177 9.03 1.76 -12.36
CA MET A 177 7.76 1.36 -11.75
C MET A 177 6.76 2.53 -11.68
N ALA A 178 7.25 3.77 -11.46
CA ALA A 178 6.40 4.95 -11.43
C ALA A 178 5.73 5.23 -12.79
N ASP A 179 6.45 5.00 -13.90
CA ASP A 179 5.90 5.17 -15.25
C ASP A 179 4.83 4.13 -15.58
N ILE A 180 5.02 2.88 -15.12
CA ILE A 180 4.01 1.82 -15.22
C ILE A 180 2.74 2.22 -14.44
N LEU A 181 2.91 2.66 -13.18
CA LEU A 181 1.80 3.08 -12.32
C LEU A 181 1.07 4.29 -12.88
N ASP A 182 1.78 5.31 -13.37
CA ASP A 182 1.17 6.48 -14.00
C ASP A 182 0.33 6.09 -15.24
N THR A 183 0.89 5.23 -16.09
CA THR A 183 0.19 4.71 -17.28
C THR A 183 -1.05 3.92 -16.90
N LEU A 184 -0.97 3.06 -15.87
CA LEU A 184 -2.09 2.28 -15.35
C LEU A 184 -3.16 3.19 -14.74
N ASN A 185 -2.78 4.12 -13.87
CA ASN A 185 -3.71 5.01 -13.17
C ASN A 185 -4.47 5.93 -14.12
N LYS A 186 -3.77 6.52 -15.11
CA LYS A 186 -4.42 7.30 -16.19
C LYS A 186 -5.43 6.45 -16.97
N LYS A 187 -5.10 5.19 -17.25
CA LYS A 187 -6.01 4.24 -17.92
C LYS A 187 -7.22 3.90 -17.05
N LEU A 188 -7.01 3.60 -15.76
CA LEU A 188 -8.09 3.27 -14.82
C LEU A 188 -9.06 4.44 -14.65
N ARG A 189 -8.56 5.67 -14.40
CA ARG A 189 -9.43 6.85 -14.27
C ARG A 189 -10.23 7.09 -15.56
N ARG A 190 -9.57 7.07 -16.72
CA ARG A 190 -10.20 7.29 -18.02
C ARG A 190 -11.27 6.24 -18.36
N ARG A 191 -11.05 4.97 -18.02
CA ARG A 191 -11.99 3.87 -18.30
C ARG A 191 -13.11 3.74 -17.26
N HIS A 192 -13.07 4.49 -16.15
CA HIS A 192 -14.09 4.44 -15.11
C HIS A 192 -14.69 5.82 -14.79
N PRO A 193 -15.21 6.57 -15.79
CA PRO A 193 -15.79 7.89 -15.52
C PRO A 193 -17.08 7.80 -14.67
N HIS A 194 -17.76 6.65 -14.65
CA HIS A 194 -18.86 6.39 -13.72
C HIS A 194 -18.42 6.30 -12.25
N VAL A 195 -17.16 5.95 -11.99
CA VAL A 195 -16.57 5.92 -10.64
C VAL A 195 -16.01 7.28 -10.25
N PHE A 196 -15.31 7.95 -11.17
CA PHE A 196 -14.49 9.13 -10.84
C PHE A 196 -15.06 10.48 -11.28
N ASP A 197 -15.99 10.50 -12.23
CA ASP A 197 -16.50 11.72 -12.87
C ASP A 197 -18.03 11.85 -12.77
N GLY A 198 -18.70 10.99 -11.98
CA GLY A 198 -20.13 11.10 -11.68
C GLY A 198 -21.07 10.72 -12.82
N TYR A 199 -20.60 9.96 -13.82
CA TYR A 199 -21.47 9.46 -14.89
C TYR A 199 -22.48 8.46 -14.33
N VAL A 200 -23.76 8.70 -14.60
CA VAL A 200 -24.84 7.80 -14.19
C VAL A 200 -24.90 6.63 -15.16
N VAL A 201 -24.67 5.43 -14.64
CA VAL A 201 -24.89 4.15 -15.31
C VAL A 201 -25.92 3.38 -14.50
N ASN A 202 -26.90 2.77 -15.16
CA ASN A 202 -27.99 2.06 -14.50
C ASN A 202 -27.88 0.54 -14.69
N THR A 203 -27.13 0.09 -15.70
CA THR A 203 -26.98 -1.33 -16.02
C THR A 203 -25.52 -1.70 -16.32
N ILE A 204 -25.22 -2.99 -16.25
CA ILE A 204 -23.93 -3.54 -16.71
C ILE A 204 -23.72 -3.26 -18.20
N GLN A 205 -24.80 -3.27 -19.00
CA GLN A 205 -24.72 -2.95 -20.42
C GLN A 205 -24.26 -1.50 -20.64
N ASP A 206 -24.75 -0.54 -19.85
CA ASP A 206 -24.32 0.86 -19.92
C ASP A 206 -22.81 0.99 -19.66
N ILE A 207 -22.28 0.18 -18.72
CA ILE A 207 -20.86 0.13 -18.39
C ILE A 207 -20.05 -0.46 -19.55
N ASP A 208 -20.49 -1.57 -20.14
CA ASP A 208 -19.79 -2.19 -21.27
C ASP A 208 -19.82 -1.28 -22.50
N ASP A 209 -20.97 -0.71 -22.87
CA ASP A 209 -21.10 0.20 -24.01
C ASP A 209 -20.16 1.40 -23.88
N MET A 210 -20.08 1.98 -22.68
CA MET A 210 -19.15 3.05 -22.34
C MET A 210 -17.69 2.58 -22.44
N TRP A 211 -17.35 1.41 -21.90
CA TRP A 211 -16.02 0.82 -21.99
C TRP A 211 -15.57 0.61 -23.44
N GLN A 212 -16.44 0.03 -24.27
CA GLN A 212 -16.16 -0.21 -25.68
C GLN A 212 -16.00 1.12 -26.43
N ALA A 213 -16.84 2.11 -26.16
CA ALA A 213 -16.71 3.45 -26.74
C ALA A 213 -15.38 4.13 -26.38
N ILE A 214 -14.96 4.01 -25.11
CA ILE A 214 -13.65 4.51 -24.67
C ILE A 214 -12.54 3.77 -25.40
N LYS A 215 -12.53 2.43 -25.39
CA LYS A 215 -11.53 1.59 -26.07
C LYS A 215 -11.36 1.94 -27.55
N ARG A 216 -12.46 2.15 -28.29
CA ARG A 216 -12.43 2.57 -29.70
C ARG A 216 -11.68 3.89 -29.88
N LYS A 217 -12.01 4.90 -29.08
CA LYS A 217 -11.31 6.20 -29.10
C LYS A 217 -9.82 6.08 -28.78
N GLU A 218 -9.44 5.22 -27.83
CA GLU A 218 -8.01 5.02 -27.52
C GLU A 218 -7.25 4.41 -28.70
N LYS A 219 -7.88 3.47 -29.42
CA LYS A 219 -7.30 2.84 -30.60
C LYS A 219 -7.09 3.86 -31.72
N GLU A 220 -8.12 4.66 -32.03
CA GLU A 220 -8.05 5.74 -33.03
C GLU A 220 -6.95 6.77 -32.70
N MET A 221 -6.77 7.14 -31.43
CA MET A 221 -5.71 8.06 -31.01
C MET A 221 -4.30 7.46 -31.19
N ARG A 222 -4.14 6.15 -30.93
CA ARG A 222 -2.85 5.46 -31.15
C ARG A 222 -2.50 5.40 -32.62
N GLU A 223 -3.44 4.98 -33.46
CA GLU A 223 -3.26 4.92 -34.92
C GLU A 223 -2.92 6.30 -35.50
N ASN A 224 -3.56 7.37 -35.03
CA ASN A 224 -3.26 8.74 -35.48
C ASN A 224 -1.89 9.27 -35.03
N ASN A 225 -1.36 8.79 -33.90
CA ASN A 225 -0.04 9.18 -33.41
C ASN A 225 1.09 8.39 -34.08
N GLU A 226 0.83 7.19 -34.60
CA GLU A 226 1.79 6.38 -35.36
C GLU A 226 1.94 6.85 -36.83
N ILE A 227 0.98 7.60 -37.35
CA ILE A 227 0.97 8.14 -38.72
C ILE A 227 1.70 9.51 -38.82
N ARG A 228 2.08 10.13 -37.69
CA ARG A 228 2.79 11.41 -37.62
C ARG A 228 4.27 11.23 -37.33
#